data_AF-A0A382G6R8-F1
#
_entry.id   AF-A0A382G6R8-F1
#
_cell.length_a   1.000
_cell.length_b   1.000
_cell.length_c   1.000
_cell.angle_alpha   90.00
_cell.angle_beta   90.00
_cell.angle_gamma   90.00
#
_symmetry.space_group_name_H-M   'P 1'
#
loop_
_entity.id
_entity.type
_entity.pdbx_description
1 polymer ?
#
loop_
_entity_poly.entity_id
_entity_poly.type
_entity_poly.pdbx_seq_one_letter_code
_entity_poly.pdbx_strand_id
1 'polypeptide(L)'
;VVWWRAAAALVVALALQVAVNYANDLSDGLRGTDGPERVGPARLVGGGLATPEEVRTAMLLAFALASVAGLTLAAAVTPWLLVVGAASVAAGWFYTGGSRPYGYRGLGEVFVFAFFGLVATVGSTYVHQQRMPGLAWLAAVAVGFLACSLLVVNNLRDRV
;
A
#
# COMPACT_ATOMS: atom_id res chain seq x y z
N VAL A 1 6.44 1.86 -24.95
CA VAL A 1 6.03 2.23 -23.58
C VAL A 1 5.66 3.71 -23.57
N VAL A 2 4.51 4.09 -23.00
CA VAL A 2 4.14 5.50 -22.83
C VAL A 2 4.72 5.98 -21.51
N TRP A 3 5.83 6.72 -21.56
CA TRP A 3 6.68 7.01 -20.39
C TRP A 3 5.98 7.74 -19.25
N TRP A 4 5.15 8.74 -19.56
CA TRP A 4 4.44 9.48 -18.53
C TRP A 4 3.46 8.57 -17.75
N ARG A 5 2.88 7.53 -18.39
CA ARG A 5 2.02 6.55 -17.70
C ARG A 5 2.83 5.67 -16.75
N ALA A 6 4.08 5.35 -17.09
CA ALA A 6 4.97 4.59 -16.23
C ALA A 6 5.34 5.41 -14.99
N ALA A 7 5.71 6.68 -15.20
CA ALA A 7 6.00 7.61 -14.12
C ALA A 7 4.77 7.80 -13.20
N ALA A 8 3.59 8.00 -13.76
CA ALA A 8 2.36 8.13 -12.98
C ALA A 8 2.03 6.84 -12.21
N ALA A 9 2.19 5.66 -12.81
CA ALA A 9 1.98 4.38 -12.12
C ALA A 9 2.97 4.18 -10.97
N LEU A 10 4.24 4.57 -11.15
CA LEU A 10 5.25 4.56 -10.11
C LEU A 10 4.88 5.53 -8.97
N VAL A 11 4.42 6.74 -9.29
CA VAL A 11 3.94 7.71 -8.28
C VAL A 11 2.77 7.12 -7.49
N VAL A 12 1.78 6.51 -8.15
CA VAL A 12 0.67 5.84 -7.47
C VAL A 12 1.18 4.75 -6.52
N ALA A 13 2.07 3.87 -6.99
CA ALA A 13 2.58 2.76 -6.19
C ALA A 13 3.35 3.25 -4.96
N LEU A 14 4.28 4.20 -5.14
CA LEU A 14 5.08 4.74 -4.05
C LEU A 14 4.23 5.54 -3.06
N ALA A 15 3.34 6.41 -3.56
CA ALA A 15 2.51 7.23 -2.70
C ALA A 15 1.52 6.38 -1.88
N LEU A 16 0.93 5.33 -2.45
CA LEU A 16 0.11 4.38 -1.69
C LEU A 16 0.95 3.61 -0.67
N GLN A 17 2.14 3.14 -1.02
CA GLN A 17 3.02 2.46 -0.07
C GLN A 17 3.37 3.35 1.12
N VAL A 18 3.71 4.62 0.87
CA VAL A 18 3.99 5.62 1.91
C VAL A 18 2.74 5.86 2.77
N ALA A 19 1.59 6.08 2.13
CA ALA A 19 0.33 6.34 2.84
C ALA A 19 -0.03 5.19 3.80
N VAL A 20 0.02 3.95 3.33
CA VAL A 20 -0.32 2.77 4.15
C VAL A 20 0.71 2.54 5.25
N ASN A 21 2.00 2.80 5.00
CA ASN A 21 3.03 2.71 6.04
C ASN A 21 2.83 3.75 7.15
N TYR A 22 2.49 4.99 6.80
CA TYR A 22 2.16 6.02 7.79
C TYR A 22 0.84 5.75 8.51
N ALA A 23 -0.16 5.19 7.83
CA ALA A 23 -1.39 4.73 8.47
C ALA A 23 -1.09 3.67 9.55
N ASN A 24 -0.20 2.72 9.23
CA ASN A 24 0.22 1.68 10.16
C ASN A 24 0.99 2.28 11.35
N ASP A 25 2.00 3.14 11.10
CA ASP A 25 2.78 3.80 12.16
C ASP A 25 1.91 4.63 13.11
N LEU A 26 1.02 5.45 12.56
CA LEU A 26 0.08 6.24 13.33
C LEU A 26 -0.83 5.37 14.20
N SER A 27 -1.39 4.30 13.61
CA SER A 27 -2.31 3.41 14.32
C SER A 27 -1.60 2.60 15.41
N ASP A 28 -0.39 2.10 15.16
CA ASP A 28 0.36 1.30 16.12
C ASP A 28 0.91 2.17 17.27
N GLY A 29 1.36 3.39 16.96
CA GLY A 29 1.81 4.37 17.96
C GLY A 29 0.69 4.84 18.88
N LEU A 30 -0.50 5.14 18.33
CA LEU A 30 -1.66 5.54 19.15
C LEU A 30 -2.21 4.40 20.02
N ARG A 31 -2.05 3.13 19.59
CA ARG A 31 -2.47 1.95 20.36
C ARG A 31 -1.48 1.55 21.46
N GLY A 32 -0.29 2.15 21.51
CA GLY A 32 0.76 1.78 22.45
C GLY A 32 1.43 0.42 22.15
N THR A 33 1.18 -0.14 20.96
CA THR A 33 1.83 -1.37 20.46
C THR A 33 3.32 -1.15 20.16
N ASP A 34 3.76 0.10 20.04
CA ASP A 34 5.14 0.51 19.78
C ASP A 34 5.84 1.04 21.04
N GLY A 35 5.87 0.24 22.10
CA GLY A 35 6.57 0.58 23.35
C GLY A 35 8.11 0.50 23.24
N PRO A 36 8.85 0.97 24.26
CA PRO A 36 10.32 1.02 24.26
C PRO A 36 11.02 -0.36 24.19
N GLU A 37 10.29 -1.45 24.43
CA GLU A 37 10.82 -2.81 24.33
C GLU A 37 10.77 -3.39 22.90
N ARG A 38 10.24 -2.65 21.92
CA ARG A 38 10.12 -3.11 20.54
C ARG A 38 11.50 -3.26 19.88
N VAL A 39 11.81 -4.46 19.40
CA VAL A 39 12.99 -4.73 18.57
C VAL A 39 12.63 -4.52 17.09
N GLY A 40 12.91 -3.32 16.56
CA GLY A 40 12.63 -3.00 15.15
C GLY A 40 13.11 -1.62 14.72
N PRO A 41 12.92 -1.24 13.44
CA PRO A 41 13.21 0.10 12.96
C PRO A 41 12.47 1.17 13.77
N ALA A 42 13.05 2.36 13.89
CA ALA A 42 12.44 3.47 14.61
C ALA A 42 11.03 3.78 14.08
N ARG A 43 10.07 3.89 14.99
CA ARG A 43 8.68 4.28 14.72
C ARG A 43 8.49 5.77 14.99
N LEU A 44 7.71 6.45 14.15
CA LEU A 44 7.61 7.90 14.22
C LEU A 44 6.79 8.33 15.44
N VAL A 45 5.55 7.83 15.54
CA VAL A 45 4.64 8.20 16.64
C VAL A 45 5.03 7.51 17.94
N GLY A 46 5.22 6.18 17.91
CA GLY A 46 5.59 5.41 19.10
C GLY A 46 6.93 5.81 19.72
N GLY A 47 7.89 6.25 18.90
CA GLY A 47 9.19 6.75 19.33
C GLY A 47 9.25 8.23 19.68
N GLY A 48 8.14 8.96 19.55
CA GLY A 48 8.08 10.41 19.79
C GLY A 48 8.90 11.27 18.81
N LEU A 49 9.27 10.72 17.64
CA LEU A 49 10.03 11.43 16.61
C LEU A 49 9.15 12.38 15.78
N ALA A 50 7.84 12.11 15.73
CA ALA A 50 6.84 12.99 15.13
C ALA A 50 5.51 12.89 15.90
N THR A 51 4.73 13.95 15.85
CA THR A 51 3.38 13.98 16.44
C THR A 51 2.39 13.14 15.61
N PRO A 52 1.35 12.58 16.23
CA PRO A 52 0.27 11.89 15.50
C PRO A 52 -0.33 12.75 14.37
N GLU A 53 -0.46 14.06 14.58
CA GLU A 53 -1.00 15.02 13.62
C GLU A 53 -0.10 15.18 12.38
N GLU A 54 1.22 15.24 12.57
CA GLU A 54 2.19 15.31 11.47
C GLU A 54 2.14 14.05 10.60
N VAL A 55 2.16 12.87 11.23
CA VAL A 55 2.11 11.59 10.52
C VAL A 55 0.76 11.43 9.80
N ARG A 56 -0.34 11.84 10.44
CA ARG A 56 -1.67 11.85 9.82
C ARG A 56 -1.72 12.76 8.59
N THR A 57 -1.12 13.95 8.68
CA THR A 57 -1.07 14.89 7.56
C THR A 57 -0.26 14.31 6.40
N ALA A 58 0.92 13.75 6.68
CA ALA A 58 1.77 13.10 5.68
C ALA A 58 1.06 11.92 5.00
N MET A 59 0.34 11.09 5.77
CA MET A 59 -0.50 10.00 5.26
C MET A 59 -1.56 10.53 4.29
N LEU A 60 -2.31 11.58 4.66
CA LEU A 60 -3.37 12.14 3.81
C LEU A 60 -2.82 12.76 2.54
N LEU A 61 -1.69 13.47 2.62
CA LEU A 61 -1.00 14.03 1.45
C LEU A 61 -0.55 12.93 0.47
N ALA A 62 -0.04 11.82 0.99
CA ALA A 62 0.36 10.68 0.17
C ALA A 62 -0.86 10.01 -0.51
N PHE A 63 -1.98 9.83 0.21
CA PHE A 63 -3.23 9.36 -0.40
C PHE A 63 -3.76 10.32 -1.48
N ALA A 64 -3.68 11.63 -1.24
CA ALA A 64 -4.10 12.64 -2.20
C ALA A 64 -3.23 12.59 -3.47
N LEU A 65 -1.90 12.51 -3.32
CA LEU A 65 -0.97 12.38 -4.44
C LEU A 65 -1.24 11.12 -5.27
N ALA A 66 -1.43 9.97 -4.60
CA ALA A 66 -1.81 8.73 -5.26
C ALA A 66 -3.15 8.87 -6.02
N SER A 67 -4.13 9.53 -5.40
CA SER A 67 -5.45 9.75 -6.00
C SER A 67 -5.37 10.63 -7.25
N VAL A 68 -4.63 11.74 -7.21
CA VAL A 68 -4.45 12.63 -8.37
C VAL A 68 -3.76 11.90 -9.54
N ALA A 69 -2.67 11.18 -9.26
CA ALA A 69 -1.97 10.41 -10.29
C ALA A 69 -2.84 9.26 -10.84
N GLY A 70 -3.59 8.57 -9.97
CA GLY A 70 -4.52 7.50 -10.34
C GLY A 70 -5.69 8.00 -11.19
N LEU A 71 -6.28 9.15 -10.84
CA LEU A 71 -7.33 9.80 -11.62
C LEU A 71 -6.83 10.19 -13.01
N THR A 72 -5.60 10.69 -13.11
CA THR A 72 -4.97 11.04 -14.39
C THR A 72 -4.79 9.80 -15.27
N LEU A 73 -4.35 8.68 -14.70
CA LEU A 73 -4.26 7.40 -15.41
C LEU A 73 -5.64 6.88 -15.85
N ALA A 74 -6.65 6.96 -14.98
CA ALA A 74 -8.01 6.53 -15.30
C ALA A 74 -8.61 7.35 -16.46
N ALA A 75 -8.43 8.67 -16.45
CA ALA A 75 -8.90 9.54 -17.52
C ALA A 75 -8.22 9.25 -18.88
N ALA A 76 -6.94 8.88 -18.86
CA ALA A 76 -6.16 8.67 -20.09
C ALA A 76 -6.18 7.24 -20.63
N VAL A 77 -6.49 6.26 -19.79
CA VAL A 77 -6.49 4.84 -20.17
C VAL A 77 -7.91 4.32 -20.24
N THR A 78 -8.65 4.35 -19.13
CA THR A 78 -10.04 3.88 -19.06
C THR A 78 -10.69 4.17 -17.69
N PRO A 79 -12.00 4.53 -17.65
CA PRO A 79 -12.69 4.84 -16.40
C PRO A 79 -12.79 3.71 -15.38
N TRP A 80 -12.73 2.43 -15.79
CA TRP A 80 -12.85 1.32 -14.82
C TRP A 80 -11.66 1.26 -13.84
N LEU A 81 -10.54 1.91 -14.16
CA LEU A 81 -9.42 2.08 -13.23
C LEU A 81 -9.81 2.89 -11.98
N LEU A 82 -10.91 3.67 -12.02
CA LEU A 82 -11.46 4.32 -10.84
C LEU A 82 -11.91 3.30 -9.78
N VAL A 83 -12.48 2.18 -10.21
CA VAL A 83 -12.91 1.10 -9.30
C VAL A 83 -11.69 0.46 -8.65
N VAL A 84 -10.62 0.22 -9.41
CA VAL A 84 -9.36 -0.33 -8.90
C VAL A 84 -8.71 0.65 -7.92
N GLY A 85 -8.62 1.93 -8.27
CA GLY A 85 -8.06 2.97 -7.42
C GLY A 85 -8.83 3.11 -6.10
N ALA A 86 -10.17 3.17 -6.17
CA ALA A 86 -11.02 3.22 -4.99
C ALA A 86 -10.84 1.97 -4.11
N ALA A 87 -10.78 0.78 -4.70
CA ALA A 87 -10.52 -0.46 -3.97
C ALA A 87 -9.14 -0.45 -3.29
N SER A 88 -8.10 0.05 -3.95
CA SER A 88 -6.75 0.15 -3.38
C SER A 88 -6.67 1.15 -2.21
N VAL A 89 -7.33 2.32 -2.33
CA VAL A 89 -7.40 3.30 -1.24
C VAL A 89 -8.20 2.74 -0.06
N ALA A 90 -9.34 2.11 -0.33
CA ALA A 90 -10.16 1.47 0.70
C ALA A 90 -9.40 0.34 1.41
N ALA A 91 -8.71 -0.50 0.65
CA ALA A 91 -7.86 -1.55 1.20
C ALA A 91 -6.79 -0.94 2.12
N GLY A 92 -6.04 0.05 1.65
CA GLY A 92 -5.02 0.73 2.45
C GLY A 92 -5.58 1.36 3.73
N TRP A 93 -6.73 2.03 3.65
CA TRP A 93 -7.33 2.72 4.80
C TRP A 93 -7.88 1.74 5.85
N PHE A 94 -8.62 0.72 5.44
CA PHE A 94 -9.24 -0.24 6.36
C PHE A 94 -8.28 -1.35 6.82
N TYR A 95 -7.06 -1.39 6.27
CA TYR A 95 -6.02 -2.32 6.70
C TYR A 95 -5.67 -2.10 8.19
N THR A 96 -5.40 -0.85 8.57
CA THR A 96 -5.06 -0.45 9.94
C THR A 96 -6.00 0.57 10.56
N GLY A 97 -6.69 1.36 9.74
CA GLY A 97 -7.67 2.36 10.17
C GLY A 97 -9.09 1.82 10.38
N GLY A 98 -9.90 2.58 11.10
CA GLY A 98 -11.30 2.27 11.39
C GLY A 98 -11.54 1.47 12.68
N SER A 99 -12.81 1.20 12.99
CA SER A 99 -13.22 0.51 14.23
C SER A 99 -12.94 -0.99 14.22
N ARG A 100 -12.64 -1.57 13.06
CA ARG A 100 -12.43 -3.02 12.86
C ARG A 100 -11.37 -3.30 11.77
N PRO A 101 -10.11 -2.87 11.97
CA PRO A 101 -9.06 -3.05 10.97
C PRO A 101 -8.82 -4.53 10.71
N TYR A 102 -8.85 -4.91 9.43
CA TYR A 102 -8.75 -6.32 9.07
C TYR A 102 -7.30 -6.82 9.05
N GLY A 103 -6.29 -5.93 9.06
CA GLY A 103 -4.88 -6.30 9.17
C GLY A 103 -4.58 -7.13 10.42
N TYR A 104 -5.36 -6.94 11.48
CA TYR A 104 -5.24 -7.69 12.75
C TYR A 104 -6.00 -9.02 12.77
N ARG A 105 -6.57 -9.45 11.64
CA ARG A 105 -7.30 -10.73 11.51
C ARG A 105 -6.50 -11.86 10.85
N GLY A 106 -5.17 -11.70 10.72
CA GLY A 106 -4.32 -12.70 10.08
C GLY A 106 -4.53 -12.84 8.56
N LEU A 107 -5.09 -11.82 7.92
CA LEU A 107 -5.33 -11.79 6.47
C LEU A 107 -4.28 -10.96 5.71
N GLY A 108 -3.22 -10.49 6.38
CA GLY A 108 -2.27 -9.53 5.81
C GLY A 108 -1.64 -10.00 4.51
N GLU A 109 -1.20 -11.26 4.47
CA GLU A 109 -0.57 -11.90 3.31
C GLU A 109 -1.52 -11.96 2.12
N VAL A 110 -2.80 -12.26 2.34
CA VAL A 110 -3.82 -12.31 1.26
C VAL A 110 -3.99 -10.93 0.62
N PHE A 111 -4.05 -9.87 1.44
CA PHE A 111 -4.16 -8.51 0.95
C PHE A 111 -2.88 -8.03 0.26
N VAL A 112 -1.71 -8.37 0.82
CA VAL A 112 -0.43 -8.03 0.21
C VAL A 112 -0.29 -8.72 -1.16
N PHE A 113 -0.63 -10.01 -1.25
CA PHE A 113 -0.65 -10.74 -2.50
C PHE A 113 -1.60 -10.10 -3.53
N ALA A 114 -2.82 -9.79 -3.12
CA ALA A 114 -3.83 -9.21 -4.02
C ALA A 114 -3.44 -7.82 -4.51
N PHE A 115 -3.09 -6.89 -3.62
CA PHE A 115 -2.87 -5.49 -3.99
C PHE A 115 -1.46 -5.19 -4.47
N PHE A 116 -0.44 -5.66 -3.74
CA PHE A 116 0.97 -5.40 -4.09
C PHE A 116 1.51 -6.41 -5.11
N GLY A 117 0.97 -7.63 -5.15
CA GLY A 117 1.27 -8.61 -6.19
C GLY A 117 0.43 -8.37 -7.46
N LEU A 118 -0.84 -8.80 -7.42
CA LEU A 118 -1.72 -8.86 -8.59
C LEU A 118 -2.07 -7.48 -9.15
N VAL A 119 -2.69 -6.62 -8.34
CA VAL A 119 -3.20 -5.31 -8.80
C VAL A 119 -2.05 -4.42 -9.25
N ALA A 120 -0.98 -4.28 -8.48
CA ALA A 120 0.15 -3.43 -8.85
C ALA A 120 0.85 -3.90 -10.14
N THR A 121 1.13 -5.21 -10.26
CA THR A 121 1.90 -5.74 -11.41
C THR A 121 1.05 -5.81 -12.68
N VAL A 122 -0.16 -6.37 -12.60
CA VAL A 122 -1.07 -6.46 -13.76
C VAL A 122 -1.59 -5.09 -14.14
N GLY A 123 -1.91 -4.23 -13.16
CA GLY A 123 -2.35 -2.85 -13.38
C GLY A 123 -1.29 -2.03 -14.11
N SER A 124 -0.02 -2.15 -13.72
CA SER A 124 1.10 -1.51 -14.41
C SER A 124 1.22 -1.97 -15.87
N THR A 125 1.00 -3.26 -16.14
CA THR A 125 0.95 -3.76 -17.53
C THR A 125 -0.23 -3.19 -18.29
N TYR A 126 -1.39 -3.15 -17.65
CA TYR A 126 -2.64 -2.69 -18.25
C TYR A 126 -2.62 -1.21 -18.63
N VAL A 127 -2.05 -0.31 -17.81
CA VAL A 127 -1.94 1.12 -18.16
C VAL A 127 -1.10 1.37 -19.42
N HIS A 128 -0.21 0.43 -19.76
CA HIS A 128 0.62 0.49 -20.96
C HIS A 128 0.03 -0.21 -22.17
N GLN A 129 -0.51 -1.41 -21.97
CA GLN A 129 -0.92 -2.30 -23.07
C GLN A 129 -2.43 -2.37 -23.28
N GLN A 130 -3.22 -1.87 -22.32
CA GLN A 130 -4.68 -2.02 -22.25
C GLN A 130 -5.14 -3.49 -22.38
N ARG A 131 -4.25 -4.41 -22.01
CA ARG A 131 -4.42 -5.86 -22.02
C ARG A 131 -3.77 -6.43 -20.76
N MET A 132 -4.26 -7.59 -20.36
CA MET A 132 -3.76 -8.33 -19.19
C MET A 132 -3.26 -9.71 -19.65
N PRO A 133 -2.10 -9.77 -20.32
CA PRO A 133 -1.57 -11.03 -20.86
C PRO A 133 -1.27 -12.02 -19.72
N GLY A 134 -1.37 -13.33 -20.00
CA GLY A 134 -1.11 -14.37 -19.00
C GLY A 134 0.28 -14.27 -18.34
N LEU A 135 1.28 -13.81 -19.08
CA LEU A 135 2.63 -13.57 -18.53
C LEU A 135 2.64 -12.50 -17.42
N ALA A 136 1.80 -11.47 -17.52
CA ALA A 136 1.70 -10.45 -16.48
C ALA A 136 1.11 -11.05 -15.19
N TRP A 137 0.12 -11.94 -15.31
CA TRP A 137 -0.44 -12.67 -14.17
C TRP A 137 0.60 -13.59 -13.51
N LEU A 138 1.35 -14.35 -14.31
CA LEU A 138 2.41 -15.22 -13.79
C LEU A 138 3.49 -14.41 -13.04
N ALA A 139 3.94 -13.30 -13.62
CA ALA A 139 4.88 -12.39 -12.97
C ALA A 139 4.30 -11.80 -11.67
N ALA A 140 3.02 -11.41 -11.69
CA ALA A 140 2.35 -10.85 -10.53
C ALA A 140 2.22 -11.84 -9.36
N VAL A 141 1.99 -13.12 -9.66
CA VAL A 141 1.99 -14.19 -8.64
C VAL A 141 3.37 -14.34 -8.02
N ALA A 142 4.43 -14.37 -8.82
CA ALA A 142 5.81 -14.46 -8.31
C ALA A 142 6.17 -13.27 -7.42
N VAL A 143 5.89 -12.04 -7.87
CA VAL A 143 6.10 -10.81 -7.09
C VAL A 143 5.24 -10.80 -5.82
N GLY A 144 3.99 -11.26 -5.90
CA GLY A 144 3.08 -11.36 -4.76
C GLY A 144 3.60 -12.29 -3.67
N PHE A 145 4.16 -13.46 -4.03
CA PHE A 145 4.77 -14.36 -3.05
C PHE A 145 6.03 -13.79 -2.41
N LEU A 146 6.84 -13.04 -3.15
CA LEU A 146 7.98 -12.32 -2.58
C LEU A 146 7.52 -11.26 -1.56
N ALA A 147 6.48 -10.50 -1.91
CA ALA A 147 5.91 -9.50 -1.00
C ALA A 147 5.32 -10.14 0.28
N CYS A 148 4.63 -11.29 0.15
CA CYS A 148 4.15 -12.05 1.30
C CYS A 148 5.31 -12.56 2.17
N SER A 149 6.38 -13.06 1.56
CA SER A 149 7.55 -13.54 2.28
C SER A 149 8.20 -12.43 3.11
N LEU A 150 8.32 -11.22 2.55
CA LEU A 150 8.80 -10.05 3.28
C LEU A 150 7.87 -9.69 4.45
N LEU A 151 6.55 -9.74 4.26
CA LEU A 151 5.59 -9.49 5.34
C LEU A 151 5.73 -10.54 6.45
N VAL A 152 5.85 -11.82 6.12
CA VAL A 152 6.05 -12.90 7.10
C VAL A 152 7.33 -12.68 7.91
N VAL A 153 8.44 -12.30 7.26
CA VAL A 153 9.69 -11.97 7.96
C VAL A 153 9.49 -10.78 8.92
N ASN A 154 8.78 -9.73 8.49
CA ASN A 154 8.46 -8.59 9.36
C ASN A 154 7.59 -9.01 10.56
N ASN A 155 6.56 -9.81 10.32
CA ASN A 155 5.65 -10.30 11.35
C ASN A 155 6.35 -11.22 12.36
N LEU A 156 7.29 -12.05 11.90
CA LEU A 156 8.10 -12.90 12.77
C LEU A 156 9.06 -12.09 13.63
N ARG A 157 9.71 -11.07 13.05
CA ARG A 157 10.58 -10.15 13.79
C ARG A 157 9.81 -9.43 14.90
N ASP A 158 8.64 -8.90 14.60
CA ASP A 158 7.86 -8.09 15.56
C ASP A 158 7.22 -8.92 16.68
N ARG A 159 7.30 -10.27 16.65
CA ARG A 159 6.87 -11.17 17.74
C ARG A 159 7.96 -11.46 18.77
N VAL A 160 9.22 -11.18 18.45
CA VAL A 160 10.42 -11.45 19.28
C VAL A 160 10.88 -10.13 19.89
#